data_AF-A0A2E7A2M9-F1
#
_entry.id   AF-A0A2E7A2M9-F1
#
_cell.length_a   1.000
_cell.length_b   1.000
_cell.length_c   1.000
_cell.angle_alpha   90.00
_cell.angle_beta   90.00
_cell.angle_gamma   90.00
#
_symmetry.space_group_name_H-M   'P 1'
#
loop_
_entity.id
_entity.type
_entity.pdbx_description
1 polymer ?
#
loop_
_entity_poly.entity_id
_entity_poly.type
_entity_poly.pdbx_seq_one_letter_code
_entity_poly.pdbx_strand_id
1 'polypeptide(L)'
;MNTLSRSSLATVLLLTGICSIMLLADSPVVHAKQDAAKPLPPAFADRCLEVAEQLDPQFAAELRALCDLDPAEFERVIRRQGPRLTGLAELQSSDPVLYQKKLIELKADAEVHRLAGELQQLIEKDPANTDRIESLKKLLRGQLRIRLGFELHNQQLYIERIEEQLESLRARSACEREHFDEVVEAQLARITGQSEPIQSVCP
;
A
#
# COMPACT_ATOMS: atom_id res chain seq x y z
N MET A 1 -15.40 27.65 -19.90
CA MET A 1 -14.16 26.93 -20.25
C MET A 1 -13.09 27.35 -19.25
N ASN A 2 -13.06 26.71 -18.08
CA ASN A 2 -12.05 26.97 -17.06
C ASN A 2 -11.04 25.84 -17.12
N THR A 3 -9.79 26.22 -17.37
CA THR A 3 -8.62 25.36 -17.29
C THR A 3 -8.45 24.90 -15.85
N LEU A 4 -8.82 23.65 -15.56
CA LEU A 4 -8.27 22.91 -14.43
C LEU A 4 -6.75 23.08 -14.49
N SER A 5 -6.19 23.73 -13.47
CA SER A 5 -4.77 24.06 -13.44
C SER A 5 -3.95 22.79 -13.64
N ARG A 6 -3.18 22.74 -14.73
CA ARG A 6 -2.28 21.62 -15.07
C ARG A 6 -1.28 21.30 -13.94
N SER A 7 -1.14 22.18 -12.94
CA SER A 7 -0.32 21.95 -11.75
C SER A 7 -0.89 20.93 -10.76
N SER A 8 -2.23 20.85 -10.56
CA SER A 8 -2.82 19.92 -9.57
C SER A 8 -2.78 18.47 -10.05
N LEU A 9 -3.07 18.23 -11.34
CA LEU A 9 -2.99 16.89 -11.94
C LEU A 9 -1.55 16.37 -11.99
N ALA A 10 -0.55 17.25 -12.02
CA ALA A 10 0.86 16.87 -11.94
C ALA A 10 1.25 16.37 -10.54
N THR A 11 0.67 16.93 -9.47
CA THR A 11 0.83 16.43 -8.09
C THR A 11 0.26 15.02 -7.94
N VAL A 12 -0.86 14.76 -8.59
CA VAL A 12 -1.52 13.44 -8.62
C VAL A 12 -0.75 12.42 -9.47
N LEU A 13 -0.13 12.86 -10.57
CA LEU A 13 0.74 12.02 -11.41
C LEU A 13 2.11 11.75 -10.79
N LEU A 14 2.60 12.56 -9.85
CA LEU A 14 3.89 12.35 -9.19
C LEU A 14 3.83 11.32 -8.04
N LEU A 15 2.64 10.97 -7.57
CA LEU A 15 2.43 9.82 -6.67
C LEU A 15 2.79 8.47 -7.33
N THR A 16 3.07 8.42 -8.64
CA THR A 16 3.49 7.20 -9.34
C THR A 16 4.93 6.76 -9.04
N GLY A 17 5.71 7.55 -8.29
CA GLY A 17 7.16 7.39 -8.19
C GLY A 17 7.65 6.13 -7.48
N ILE A 18 7.42 5.96 -6.18
CA ILE A 18 8.07 4.88 -5.41
C ILE A 18 7.17 4.47 -4.24
N CYS A 19 6.22 3.57 -4.50
CA CYS A 19 5.73 2.64 -3.48
C CYS A 19 5.30 1.36 -4.21
N SER A 20 6.21 0.83 -5.04
CA SER A 20 6.00 -0.41 -5.78
C SER A 20 6.52 -1.63 -5.02
N ILE A 21 7.18 -1.44 -3.87
CA ILE A 21 7.87 -2.53 -3.16
C ILE A 21 7.04 -3.12 -2.02
N MET A 22 5.98 -2.45 -1.53
CA MET A 22 5.21 -2.93 -0.36
C MET A 22 3.78 -3.44 -0.62
N LEU A 23 3.29 -3.39 -1.86
CA LEU A 23 1.99 -4.00 -2.22
C LEU A 23 2.09 -5.52 -2.49
N LEU A 24 3.24 -6.15 -2.23
CA LEU A 24 3.51 -7.56 -2.58
C LEU A 24 3.52 -8.54 -1.40
N ALA A 25 3.22 -8.12 -0.16
CA ALA A 25 3.14 -9.03 0.97
C ALA A 25 1.74 -9.05 1.58
N ASP A 26 0.96 -10.05 1.17
CA ASP A 26 -0.32 -10.50 1.73
C ASP A 26 -1.42 -9.44 1.91
N SER A 27 -1.98 -8.98 0.79
CA SER A 27 -3.44 -9.06 0.69
C SER A 27 -3.76 -10.41 0.03
N PRO A 28 -4.85 -11.11 0.41
CA PRO A 28 -5.37 -12.15 -0.47
C PRO A 28 -5.61 -11.44 -1.79
N VAL A 29 -4.77 -11.74 -2.77
CA VAL A 29 -4.93 -11.26 -4.13
C VAL A 29 -6.18 -11.99 -4.64
N VAL A 30 -7.33 -11.47 -4.26
CA VAL A 30 -8.52 -11.59 -5.08
C VAL A 30 -8.16 -10.80 -6.32
N HIS A 31 -7.50 -11.48 -7.26
CA HIS A 31 -7.62 -11.17 -8.67
C HIS A 31 -9.10 -11.34 -9.04
N ALA A 32 -9.95 -10.46 -8.51
CA ALA A 32 -11.19 -10.14 -9.17
C ALA A 32 -10.71 -9.52 -10.47
N LYS A 33 -10.73 -10.35 -11.51
CA LYS A 33 -10.76 -9.92 -12.90
C LYS A 33 -11.86 -8.85 -12.97
N GLN A 34 -11.48 -7.58 -12.75
CA GLN A 34 -12.44 -6.50 -12.67
C GLN A 34 -12.86 -6.19 -14.10
N ASP A 35 -14.02 -6.72 -14.47
CA ASP A 35 -14.70 -6.38 -15.70
C ASP A 35 -14.86 -4.86 -15.77
N ALA A 36 -14.16 -4.24 -16.72
CA ALA A 36 -14.13 -2.79 -16.93
C ALA A 36 -15.51 -2.17 -17.25
N ALA A 37 -16.59 -2.95 -17.25
CA ALA A 37 -17.93 -2.56 -17.67
C ALA A 37 -18.91 -2.26 -16.51
N LYS A 38 -18.60 -2.60 -15.25
CA LYS A 38 -19.57 -2.47 -14.15
C LYS A 38 -19.38 -1.17 -13.36
N PRO A 39 -20.39 -0.31 -13.20
CA PRO A 39 -20.25 0.96 -12.47
C PRO A 39 -19.82 0.73 -11.01
N LEU A 40 -18.93 1.57 -10.52
CA LEU A 40 -18.45 1.57 -9.13
C LEU A 40 -19.64 1.65 -8.15
N PRO A 41 -19.71 0.78 -7.12
CA PRO A 41 -20.72 0.89 -6.09
C PRO A 41 -20.64 2.25 -5.38
N PRO A 42 -21.75 2.96 -5.13
CA PRO A 42 -21.74 4.28 -4.48
C PRO A 42 -21.02 4.26 -3.11
N ALA A 43 -21.30 3.25 -2.29
CA ALA A 43 -20.65 3.08 -0.98
C ALA A 43 -19.13 2.89 -1.07
N PHE A 44 -18.61 2.44 -2.20
CA PHE A 44 -17.17 2.32 -2.43
C PHE A 44 -16.56 3.66 -2.84
N ALA A 45 -17.24 4.43 -3.70
CA ALA A 45 -16.84 5.78 -4.05
C ALA A 45 -16.76 6.69 -2.81
N ASP A 46 -17.72 6.58 -1.89
CA ASP A 46 -17.73 7.33 -0.62
C ASP A 46 -16.49 7.01 0.23
N ARG A 47 -16.14 5.73 0.38
CA ARG A 47 -14.92 5.33 1.10
C ARG A 47 -13.65 5.86 0.44
N CYS A 48 -13.58 5.86 -0.89
CA CYS A 48 -12.44 6.45 -1.59
C CYS A 48 -12.33 7.97 -1.34
N LEU A 49 -13.45 8.69 -1.28
CA LEU A 49 -13.48 10.12 -0.97
C LEU A 49 -13.11 10.40 0.49
N GLU A 50 -13.53 9.54 1.44
CA GLU A 50 -13.09 9.63 2.84
C GLU A 50 -11.59 9.42 2.98
N VAL A 51 -11.03 8.40 2.32
CA VAL A 51 -9.58 8.16 2.30
C VAL A 51 -8.84 9.34 1.66
N ALA A 52 -9.37 9.90 0.57
CA ALA A 52 -8.80 11.09 -0.07
C ALA A 52 -8.82 12.29 0.88
N GLU A 53 -9.91 12.53 1.61
CA GLU A 53 -10.02 13.61 2.60
C GLU A 53 -8.96 13.47 3.70
N GLN A 54 -8.76 12.23 4.15
CA GLN A 54 -7.75 11.94 5.15
C GLN A 54 -6.34 12.19 4.61
N LEU A 55 -6.05 11.89 3.34
CA LEU A 55 -4.73 12.06 2.73
C LEU A 55 -4.42 13.53 2.41
N ASP A 56 -5.34 14.19 1.72
CA ASP A 56 -5.22 15.58 1.27
C ASP A 56 -6.65 16.15 1.02
N PRO A 57 -7.13 17.05 1.91
CA PRO A 57 -8.44 17.68 1.77
C PRO A 57 -8.65 18.42 0.44
N GLN A 58 -7.58 19.00 -0.13
CA GLN A 58 -7.68 19.70 -1.40
C GLN A 58 -7.90 18.71 -2.55
N PHE A 59 -7.15 17.61 -2.56
CA PHE A 59 -7.35 16.52 -3.51
C PHE A 59 -8.75 15.90 -3.38
N ALA A 60 -9.25 15.74 -2.15
CA ALA A 60 -10.61 15.25 -1.92
C ALA A 60 -11.68 16.20 -2.49
N ALA A 61 -11.50 17.52 -2.34
CA ALA A 61 -12.38 18.51 -2.96
C ALA A 61 -12.36 18.43 -4.49
N GLU A 62 -11.18 18.27 -5.09
CA GLU A 62 -11.03 18.07 -6.54
C GLU A 62 -11.72 16.78 -7.02
N LEU A 63 -11.59 15.68 -6.27
CA LEU A 63 -12.27 14.42 -6.57
C LEU A 63 -13.78 14.51 -6.42
N ARG A 64 -14.31 15.21 -5.41
CA ARG A 64 -15.74 15.45 -5.26
C ARG A 64 -16.29 16.26 -6.44
N ALA A 65 -15.60 17.34 -6.80
CA ALA A 65 -15.97 18.14 -7.96
C ALA A 65 -15.96 17.32 -9.25
N LEU A 66 -14.97 16.43 -9.42
CA LEU A 66 -14.92 15.51 -10.56
C LEU A 66 -16.08 14.49 -10.55
N CYS A 67 -16.44 13.97 -9.38
CA CYS A 67 -17.59 13.07 -9.22
C CYS A 67 -18.90 13.74 -9.65
N ASP A 68 -19.09 15.02 -9.29
CA ASP A 68 -20.30 15.79 -9.66
C ASP A 68 -20.33 16.18 -11.14
N LEU A 69 -19.17 16.52 -11.72
CA LEU A 69 -19.05 17.04 -13.10
C LEU A 69 -18.99 15.94 -14.15
N ASP A 70 -18.23 14.88 -13.88
CA ASP A 70 -17.99 13.76 -14.79
C ASP A 70 -17.78 12.45 -13.99
N PRO A 71 -18.87 11.78 -13.59
CA PRO A 71 -18.81 10.52 -12.84
C PRO A 71 -18.02 9.43 -13.57
N ALA A 72 -18.00 9.43 -14.90
CA ALA A 72 -17.28 8.45 -15.69
C ALA A 72 -15.76 8.70 -15.66
N GLU A 73 -15.34 9.97 -15.70
CA GLU A 73 -13.93 10.32 -15.48
C GLU A 73 -13.51 10.08 -14.04
N PHE A 74 -14.35 10.38 -13.05
CA PHE A 74 -14.10 10.00 -11.66
C PHE A 74 -13.87 8.49 -11.53
N GLU A 75 -14.74 7.67 -12.12
CA GLU A 75 -14.58 6.21 -12.10
C GLU A 75 -13.28 5.76 -12.80
N ARG A 76 -12.91 6.38 -13.92
CA ARG A 76 -11.60 6.12 -14.56
C ARG A 76 -10.43 6.50 -13.67
N VAL A 77 -10.50 7.64 -12.98
CA VAL A 77 -9.46 8.10 -12.05
C VAL A 77 -9.34 7.15 -10.85
N ILE A 78 -10.44 6.76 -10.22
CA ILE A 78 -10.46 5.81 -9.11
C ILE A 78 -9.91 4.45 -9.55
N ARG A 79 -10.30 3.95 -10.73
CA ARG A 79 -9.77 2.69 -11.27
C ARG A 79 -8.29 2.78 -11.65
N ARG A 80 -7.82 3.92 -12.17
CA ARG A 80 -6.41 4.15 -12.53
C ARG A 80 -5.53 4.30 -11.30
N GLN A 81 -6.03 4.94 -10.24
CA GLN A 81 -5.41 4.97 -8.91
C GLN A 81 -5.73 3.72 -8.08
N GLY A 82 -6.41 2.75 -8.71
CA GLY A 82 -7.11 1.62 -8.14
C GLY A 82 -6.36 0.88 -7.05
N PRO A 83 -5.10 0.44 -7.25
CA PRO A 83 -4.43 -0.37 -6.23
C PRO A 83 -4.21 0.36 -4.89
N ARG A 84 -4.10 1.69 -4.89
CA ARG A 84 -3.78 2.44 -3.67
C ARG A 84 -5.01 2.94 -2.93
N LEU A 85 -5.92 3.67 -3.57
CA LEU A 85 -7.12 4.17 -2.88
C LEU A 85 -8.10 3.04 -2.55
N THR A 86 -8.22 2.02 -3.42
CA THR A 86 -9.01 0.81 -3.13
C THR A 86 -8.38 0.01 -1.99
N GLY A 87 -7.07 -0.24 -2.06
CA GLY A 87 -6.36 -0.98 -1.02
C GLY A 87 -6.44 -0.29 0.35
N LEU A 88 -6.35 1.04 0.40
CA LEU A 88 -6.54 1.80 1.64
C LEU A 88 -7.99 1.76 2.15
N ALA A 89 -8.98 1.87 1.26
CA ALA A 89 -10.39 1.78 1.63
C ALA A 89 -10.76 0.38 2.17
N GLU A 90 -10.15 -0.68 1.62
CA GLU A 90 -10.29 -2.04 2.13
C GLU A 90 -9.59 -2.20 3.49
N LEU A 91 -8.34 -1.74 3.60
CA LEU A 91 -7.56 -1.74 4.85
C LEU A 91 -8.28 -1.00 5.98
N GLN A 92 -8.95 0.12 5.68
CA GLN A 92 -9.73 0.88 6.68
C GLN A 92 -10.75 -0.01 7.41
N SER A 93 -11.29 -1.02 6.73
CA SER A 93 -12.26 -1.96 7.28
C SER A 93 -11.63 -3.25 7.82
N SER A 94 -10.60 -3.79 7.15
CA SER A 94 -10.04 -5.11 7.47
C SER A 94 -8.88 -5.07 8.48
N ASP A 95 -8.06 -4.01 8.45
CA ASP A 95 -6.95 -3.81 9.37
C ASP A 95 -6.75 -2.29 9.63
N PRO A 96 -7.52 -1.71 10.57
CA PRO A 96 -7.46 -0.28 10.88
C PRO A 96 -6.08 0.18 11.36
N VAL A 97 -5.28 -0.71 11.97
CA VAL A 97 -3.95 -0.37 12.46
C VAL A 97 -2.98 -0.21 11.29
N LEU A 98 -2.98 -1.16 10.36
CA LEU A 98 -2.19 -1.07 9.13
C LEU A 98 -2.64 0.10 8.25
N TYR A 99 -3.95 0.38 8.19
CA TYR A 99 -4.49 1.56 7.52
C TYR A 99 -3.88 2.85 8.07
N GLN A 100 -3.88 3.06 9.39
CA GLN A 100 -3.32 4.27 9.98
C GLN A 100 -1.83 4.43 9.70
N LYS A 101 -1.05 3.34 9.77
CA LYS A 101 0.38 3.35 9.42
C LYS A 101 0.59 3.76 7.96
N LYS A 102 -0.17 3.17 7.04
CA LYS A 102 -0.08 3.50 5.61
C LYS A 102 -0.55 4.92 5.30
N LEU A 103 -1.56 5.41 6.01
CA LEU A 103 -2.01 6.79 5.88
C LEU A 103 -0.92 7.79 6.28
N ILE A 104 -0.20 7.53 7.37
CA ILE A 104 0.90 8.39 7.82
C ILE A 104 2.07 8.38 6.82
N GLU A 105 2.42 7.22 6.29
CA GLU A 105 3.47 7.07 5.25
C GLU A 105 3.12 7.89 4.00
N LEU A 106 1.90 7.75 3.51
CA LEU A 106 1.43 8.47 2.31
C LEU A 106 1.34 9.98 2.53
N LYS A 107 1.00 10.44 3.74
CA LYS A 107 1.05 11.86 4.11
C LYS A 107 2.48 12.40 4.07
N ALA A 108 3.44 11.64 4.60
CA ALA A 108 4.85 12.03 4.54
C ALA A 108 5.35 12.11 3.09
N ASP A 109 4.95 11.15 2.24
CA ASP A 109 5.24 11.17 0.81
C ASP A 109 4.65 12.39 0.10
N ALA A 110 3.37 12.68 0.32
CA ALA A 110 2.69 13.82 -0.28
C ALA A 110 3.37 15.14 0.11
N GLU A 111 3.74 15.29 1.38
CA GLU A 111 4.41 16.48 1.89
C GLU A 111 5.81 16.66 1.29
N VAL A 112 6.58 15.58 1.09
CA VAL A 112 7.87 15.63 0.38
C VAL A 112 7.69 16.15 -1.04
N HIS A 113 6.68 15.68 -1.78
CA HIS A 113 6.44 16.13 -3.15
C HIS A 113 5.97 17.59 -3.19
N ARG A 114 5.08 17.99 -2.29
CA ARG A 114 4.62 19.37 -2.15
C ARG A 114 5.80 20.32 -1.93
N LEU A 115 6.65 20.03 -0.94
CA LEU A 115 7.83 20.85 -0.62
C LEU A 115 8.86 20.85 -1.75
N ALA A 116 9.06 19.73 -2.44
CA ALA A 116 9.95 19.66 -3.59
C ALA A 116 9.44 20.53 -4.75
N GLY A 117 8.14 20.51 -5.03
CA GLY A 117 7.50 21.36 -6.03
C GLY A 117 7.60 22.85 -5.69
N GLU A 118 7.34 23.22 -4.43
CA GLU A 118 7.53 24.60 -3.95
C GLU A 118 8.96 25.08 -4.09
N LEU A 119 9.93 24.22 -3.75
CA LEU A 119 11.34 24.53 -3.88
C LEU A 119 11.76 24.75 -5.34
N GLN A 120 11.32 23.88 -6.26
CA GLN A 120 11.59 24.02 -7.69
C GLN A 120 11.00 25.32 -8.24
N GLN A 121 9.72 25.59 -7.95
CA GLN A 121 9.07 26.82 -8.41
C GLN A 121 9.74 28.08 -7.87
N LEU A 122 10.22 28.05 -6.62
CA LEU A 122 10.92 29.18 -6.03
C LEU A 122 12.28 29.42 -6.70
N ILE A 123 13.05 28.35 -6.95
CA ILE A 123 14.33 28.44 -7.67
C ILE A 123 14.13 29.02 -9.06
N GLU A 124 13.06 28.63 -9.76
CA GLU A 124 12.74 29.14 -11.10
C GLU A 124 12.30 30.60 -11.10
N LYS A 125 11.44 31.01 -10.15
CA LYS A 125 10.83 32.34 -10.14
C LYS A 125 11.69 33.41 -9.47
N ASP A 126 12.41 33.04 -8.41
CA ASP A 126 13.16 33.96 -7.58
C ASP A 126 14.43 33.30 -7.01
N PRO A 127 15.43 33.01 -7.86
CA PRO A 127 16.66 32.35 -7.45
C PRO A 127 17.51 33.19 -6.48
N ALA A 128 17.28 34.50 -6.41
CA ALA A 128 18.00 35.41 -5.50
C ALA A 128 17.53 35.26 -4.04
N ASN A 129 16.37 34.63 -3.80
CA ASN A 129 15.80 34.44 -2.47
C ASN A 129 16.40 33.25 -1.73
N THR A 130 17.69 33.35 -1.44
CA THR A 130 18.50 32.27 -0.85
C THR A 130 17.98 31.83 0.51
N ASP A 131 17.46 32.75 1.32
CA ASP A 131 16.99 32.45 2.68
C ASP A 131 15.75 31.54 2.67
N ARG A 132 14.81 31.83 1.76
CA ARG A 132 13.61 31.02 1.60
C ARG A 132 13.93 29.66 0.98
N ILE A 133 14.85 29.63 0.01
CA ILE A 133 15.35 28.39 -0.61
C ILE A 133 15.98 27.48 0.46
N GLU A 134 16.87 28.00 1.31
CA GLU A 134 17.50 27.21 2.37
C GLU A 134 16.50 26.76 3.45
N SER A 135 15.52 27.58 3.77
CA SER A 135 14.42 27.21 4.68
C SER A 135 13.61 26.03 4.14
N LEU A 136 13.21 26.07 2.86
CA LEU A 136 12.50 24.96 2.21
C LEU A 136 13.36 23.71 2.12
N LYS A 137 14.66 23.82 1.79
CA LYS A 137 15.58 22.67 1.82
C LYS A 137 15.67 22.04 3.20
N LYS A 138 15.71 22.83 4.28
CA LYS A 138 15.73 22.31 5.66
C LYS A 138 14.46 21.54 5.99
N LEU A 139 13.30 22.08 5.62
CA LEU A 139 12.01 21.40 5.79
C LEU A 139 11.94 20.11 5.00
N LEU A 140 12.30 20.14 3.72
CA LEU A 140 12.32 18.98 2.83
C LEU A 140 13.26 17.88 3.36
N ARG A 141 14.46 18.22 3.86
CA ARG A 141 15.35 17.26 4.53
C ARG A 141 14.70 16.63 5.76
N GLY A 142 13.96 17.41 6.56
CA GLY A 142 13.21 16.90 7.70
C GLY A 142 12.17 15.86 7.29
N GLN A 143 11.35 16.19 6.28
CA GLN A 143 10.32 15.29 5.78
C GLN A 143 10.89 14.04 5.10
N LEU A 144 11.99 14.17 4.35
CA LEU A 144 12.69 13.01 3.77
C LEU A 144 13.21 12.05 4.84
N ARG A 145 13.70 12.55 5.99
CA ARG A 145 14.11 11.68 7.11
C ARG A 145 12.93 10.91 7.68
N ILE A 146 11.78 11.56 7.85
CA ILE A 146 10.56 10.92 8.34
C ILE A 146 10.13 9.81 7.37
N ARG A 147 10.03 10.13 6.07
CA ARG A 147 9.70 9.18 5.00
C ARG A 147 10.62 7.97 4.99
N LEU A 148 11.94 8.19 4.95
CA LEU A 148 12.93 7.11 4.93
C LEU A 148 12.90 6.31 6.24
N GLY A 149 12.59 6.95 7.38
CA GLY A 149 12.37 6.27 8.65
C GLY A 149 11.21 5.28 8.59
N PHE A 150 10.08 5.65 7.98
CA PHE A 150 8.96 4.73 7.76
C PHE A 150 9.33 3.58 6.82
N GLU A 151 10.05 3.86 5.73
CA GLU A 151 10.51 2.83 4.80
C GLU A 151 11.39 1.79 5.50
N LEU A 152 12.39 2.24 6.27
CA LEU A 152 13.28 1.35 7.04
C LEU A 152 12.51 0.55 8.09
N HIS A 153 11.60 1.19 8.83
CA HIS A 153 10.78 0.49 9.83
C HIS A 153 9.90 -0.58 9.20
N ASN A 154 9.30 -0.29 8.04
CA ASN A 154 8.48 -1.27 7.35
C ASN A 154 9.32 -2.44 6.79
N GLN A 155 10.52 -2.16 6.28
CA GLN A 155 11.47 -3.22 5.89
C GLN A 155 11.83 -4.12 7.07
N GLN A 156 12.06 -3.54 8.25
CA GLN A 156 12.33 -4.28 9.48
C GLN A 156 11.15 -5.21 9.86
N LEU A 157 9.92 -4.71 9.84
CA LEU A 157 8.73 -5.53 10.11
C LEU A 157 8.58 -6.71 9.13
N TYR A 158 8.96 -6.49 7.86
CA TYR A 158 8.92 -7.54 6.85
C TYR A 158 9.98 -8.62 7.11
N ILE A 159 11.18 -8.22 7.52
CA ILE A 159 12.25 -9.14 7.94
C ILE A 159 11.76 -10.00 9.11
N GLU A 160 11.23 -9.36 10.16
CA GLU A 160 10.72 -10.06 11.35
C GLU A 160 9.67 -11.12 11.00
N ARG A 161 8.72 -10.79 10.12
CA ARG A 161 7.69 -11.74 9.66
C ARG A 161 8.30 -12.93 8.91
N ILE A 162 9.28 -12.70 8.04
CA ILE A 162 9.95 -13.79 7.32
C ILE A 162 10.74 -14.66 8.28
N GLU A 163 11.38 -14.07 9.28
CA GLU A 163 12.13 -14.81 10.30
C GLU A 163 11.20 -15.73 11.11
N GLU A 164 10.03 -15.26 11.51
CA GLU A 164 8.99 -16.07 12.16
C GLU A 164 8.52 -17.23 11.26
N GLN A 165 8.26 -16.96 9.98
CA GLN A 165 7.88 -18.00 9.01
C GLN A 165 8.99 -19.03 8.82
N LEU A 166 10.24 -18.60 8.76
CA LEU A 166 11.39 -19.47 8.62
C LEU A 166 11.57 -20.35 9.87
N GLU A 167 11.36 -19.81 11.06
CA GLU A 167 11.38 -20.56 12.31
C GLU A 167 10.28 -21.61 12.34
N SER A 168 9.04 -21.26 11.96
CA SER A 168 7.93 -22.20 11.85
C SER A 168 8.21 -23.34 10.88
N LEU A 169 8.73 -23.04 9.68
CA LEU A 169 9.11 -24.04 8.68
C LEU A 169 10.23 -24.96 9.17
N ARG A 170 11.22 -24.40 9.88
CA ARG A 170 12.30 -25.20 10.49
C ARG A 170 11.77 -26.14 11.56
N ALA A 171 10.87 -25.66 12.43
CA ALA A 171 10.22 -26.47 13.45
C ALA A 171 9.40 -27.61 12.83
N ARG A 172 8.63 -27.31 11.78
CA ARG A 172 7.89 -28.32 11.02
C ARG A 172 8.82 -29.36 10.39
N SER A 173 9.89 -28.93 9.74
CA SER A 173 10.86 -29.86 9.15
C SER A 173 11.56 -30.73 10.20
N ALA A 174 11.83 -30.19 11.39
CA ALA A 174 12.38 -30.97 12.51
C ALA A 174 11.37 -32.02 13.01
N CYS A 175 10.11 -31.64 13.19
CA CYS A 175 9.01 -32.56 13.53
C CYS A 175 8.87 -33.68 12.49
N GLU A 176 8.85 -33.34 11.19
CA GLU A 176 8.76 -34.31 10.10
C GLU A 176 9.96 -35.26 10.06
N ARG A 177 11.16 -34.80 10.43
CA ARG A 177 12.36 -35.65 10.54
C ARG A 177 12.30 -36.59 11.74
N GLU A 178 11.81 -36.10 12.88
CA GLU A 178 11.68 -36.90 14.10
C GLU A 178 10.69 -38.07 13.90
N HIS A 179 9.60 -37.81 13.20
CA HIS A 179 8.56 -38.81 12.92
C HIS A 179 8.74 -39.49 11.55
N PHE A 180 9.91 -39.36 10.92
CA PHE A 180 10.14 -39.86 9.57
C PHE A 180 9.93 -41.37 9.48
N ASP A 181 10.51 -42.13 10.42
CA ASP A 181 10.41 -43.59 10.42
C ASP A 181 8.96 -44.05 10.67
N GLU A 182 8.19 -43.33 11.51
CA GLU A 182 6.77 -43.62 11.75
C GLU A 182 5.93 -43.41 10.48
N VAL A 183 6.21 -42.34 9.73
CA VAL A 183 5.57 -42.07 8.44
C VAL A 183 5.94 -43.15 7.42
N VAL A 184 7.19 -43.62 7.41
CA VAL A 184 7.65 -44.73 6.55
C VAL A 184 6.89 -46.02 6.88
N GLU A 185 6.80 -46.39 8.16
CA GLU A 185 6.09 -47.59 8.61
C GLU A 185 4.59 -47.52 8.31
N ALA A 186 3.95 -46.36 8.57
CA ALA A 186 2.55 -46.15 8.22
C ALA A 186 2.29 -46.26 6.71
N GLN A 187 3.20 -45.72 5.88
CA GLN A 187 3.11 -45.83 4.44
C GLN A 187 3.36 -47.28 3.97
N LEU A 188 4.27 -48.01 4.60
CA LEU A 188 4.53 -49.43 4.33
C LEU A 188 3.31 -50.30 4.65
N ALA A 189 2.70 -50.11 5.82
CA ALA A 189 1.48 -50.78 6.24
C ALA A 189 0.33 -50.52 5.25
N ARG A 190 0.17 -49.27 4.80
CA ARG A 190 -0.82 -48.89 3.78
C ARG A 190 -0.60 -49.60 2.44
N ILE A 191 0.64 -49.67 1.95
CA ILE A 191 0.97 -50.33 0.67
C ILE A 191 0.79 -51.86 0.78
N THR A 192 1.07 -52.44 1.95
CA THR A 192 0.93 -53.87 2.22
C THR A 192 -0.49 -54.29 2.62
N GLY A 193 -1.44 -53.35 2.70
CA GLY A 193 -2.86 -53.62 2.97
C GLY A 193 -3.23 -53.78 4.45
N GLN A 194 -2.32 -53.40 5.36
CA GLN A 194 -2.54 -53.40 6.81
C GLN A 194 -2.94 -51.97 7.22
N SER A 195 -4.25 -51.69 7.37
CA SER A 195 -4.73 -50.31 7.52
C SER A 195 -5.00 -49.94 8.98
N GLU A 196 -4.29 -48.95 9.51
CA GLU A 196 -4.79 -48.05 10.56
C GLU A 196 -4.74 -46.58 10.07
N PRO A 197 -5.66 -45.71 10.55
CA PRO A 197 -5.77 -44.34 10.08
C PRO A 197 -4.60 -43.47 10.55
N ILE A 198 -3.97 -42.78 9.60
CA ILE A 198 -2.87 -41.85 9.84
C ILE A 198 -3.42 -40.62 10.58
N GLN A 199 -3.04 -40.43 11.85
CA GLN A 199 -3.18 -39.14 12.52
C GLN A 199 -2.00 -38.25 12.11
N SER A 200 -2.26 -37.00 11.76
CA SER A 200 -1.20 -36.02 11.49
C SER A 200 -0.42 -35.76 12.78
N VAL A 201 0.85 -36.11 12.80
CA VAL A 201 1.69 -35.99 14.00
C VAL A 201 2.27 -34.58 14.17
N CYS A 202 2.26 -33.75 13.12
CA CYS A 202 2.72 -32.36 13.16
C CYS A 202 1.54 -31.37 12.97
N PRO A 203 1.49 -30.26 13.75
CA PRO A 203 0.50 -29.19 13.62
C PRO A 203 0.66 -28.35 12.34
#